data_AF-A0A7W9GJF8-F1
#
_entry.id   AF-A0A7W9GJF8-F1
#
_cell.length_a   1.000
_cell.length_b   1.000
_cell.length_c   1.000
_cell.angle_alpha   90.00
_cell.angle_beta   90.00
_cell.angle_gamma   90.00
#
_symmetry.space_group_name_H-M   'P 1'
#
loop_
_entity.id
_entity.type
_entity.pdbx_description
1 polymer ?
#
loop_
_entity_poly.entity_id
_entity_poly.type
_entity_poly.pdbx_seq_one_letter_code
_entity_poly.pdbx_strand_id
1 'polypeptide(L)'
;MIIRVVLALALTTPPVMTPPDAGPSACPVAMPPRTTCGFLEVPERRDAPERKIKVGYAVHASTAKDRRPDPVVYMSGGPGSASMQLTGFLSQMFPDRDVVTIEQRGSKYSEPVLGCPETAEALLGQLRRPPADVGAAAVRCRKRLQEQGVDLRGYNTKEIAADVVALREKLGYDSWNLFGVSYSTRVMTDVAAADPKGVRSVVLDSYLPESVNWYDDADRNLADTAARLNMKDAFEAMTARLNATPARVTTTDPLLGKAFEARISGDDVATIMAEALHEADFAAVAPTMVGALAKGHDELLRAMADAVGGGLVSHEFGLYHAVQCQDEVPFNTYTTKSRLFTVNGDKAVCDAWQLPKSKPVNATAKAPTYVLGGQYDPTTPTRTTRPAAESLPDARFEEFPRASHAVFLTSACARRKIVEFLEDPKNDTTSPCADDDAGQPGDLHVTGAPYQISKSPWLAAPFALFALVSLIQLVAGALRGRALAAFGGLTGVAFAGLVGQSVYALVTRNETALAVGVPGTAVLYTWIAAASAVLTAAALLRDRRWPQIAAAAVGAGFLVWWLAWFL
;
A
#
# COMPACT_ATOMS: atom_id res chain seq x y z
N MET A 1 1.19 0.35 -4.35
CA MET A 1 2.37 0.92 -5.10
C MET A 1 3.69 0.12 -4.95
N ILE A 2 3.73 -0.89 -4.08
CA ILE A 2 4.95 -1.66 -3.73
C ILE A 2 5.28 -2.79 -4.74
N ILE A 3 4.33 -3.22 -5.58
CA ILE A 3 4.54 -4.32 -6.54
C ILE A 3 4.86 -3.81 -7.97
N ARG A 4 4.32 -2.67 -8.40
CA ARG A 4 4.62 -2.04 -9.71
C ARG A 4 6.11 -1.76 -10.00
N VAL A 5 6.99 -1.76 -8.99
CA VAL A 5 8.44 -1.55 -9.18
C VAL A 5 9.18 -2.87 -9.50
N VAL A 6 8.68 -4.04 -9.12
CA VAL A 6 9.48 -5.28 -9.19
C VAL A 6 9.49 -5.92 -10.58
N LEU A 7 8.43 -5.75 -11.40
CA LEU A 7 8.36 -6.42 -12.72
C LEU A 7 8.94 -5.62 -13.89
N ALA A 8 9.15 -4.31 -13.74
CA ALA A 8 9.83 -3.48 -14.75
C ALA A 8 11.38 -3.58 -14.67
N LEU A 9 11.92 -4.20 -13.62
CA LEU A 9 13.36 -4.29 -13.36
C LEU A 9 14.02 -5.58 -13.89
N ALA A 10 13.27 -6.48 -14.55
CA ALA A 10 13.80 -7.73 -15.07
C ALA A 10 14.29 -7.68 -16.54
N LEU A 11 14.14 -6.56 -17.27
CA LEU A 11 14.55 -6.49 -18.69
C LEU A 11 15.32 -5.24 -19.16
N THR A 12 15.61 -4.27 -18.31
CA THR A 12 16.57 -3.19 -18.66
C THR A 12 17.27 -2.70 -17.40
N THR A 13 18.56 -2.99 -17.26
CA THR A 13 19.44 -2.30 -16.29
C THR A 13 19.82 -0.94 -16.88
N PRO A 14 19.33 0.20 -16.37
CA PRO A 14 19.99 1.46 -16.67
C PRO A 14 21.31 1.50 -15.89
N PRO A 15 22.36 2.14 -16.44
CA PRO A 15 23.62 2.28 -15.75
C PRO A 15 23.41 3.07 -14.45
N VAL A 16 24.05 2.62 -13.38
CA VAL A 16 24.20 3.36 -12.13
C VAL A 16 24.97 4.65 -12.46
N MET A 17 24.26 5.75 -12.67
CA MET A 17 24.87 7.07 -12.68
C MET A 17 25.05 7.51 -11.23
N THR A 18 26.30 7.52 -10.78
CA THR A 18 26.72 8.27 -9.60
C THR A 18 26.31 9.73 -9.77
N PRO A 19 25.64 10.36 -8.79
CA PRO A 19 25.30 11.78 -8.89
C PRO A 19 26.59 12.62 -8.87
N PRO A 20 26.72 13.63 -9.74
CA PRO A 20 27.78 14.62 -9.61
C PRO A 20 27.49 15.54 -8.41
N ASP A 21 28.54 15.88 -7.67
CA ASP A 21 28.52 16.88 -6.60
C ASP A 21 27.99 18.23 -7.08
N ALA A 22 27.03 18.84 -6.35
CA ALA A 22 26.72 20.27 -6.42
C ALA A 22 25.83 20.74 -5.25
N GLY A 23 26.23 21.78 -4.51
CA GLY A 23 25.30 22.58 -3.68
C GLY A 23 24.41 23.49 -4.54
N PRO A 24 23.45 24.28 -4.01
CA PRO A 24 22.80 24.26 -2.69
C PRO A 24 21.87 23.02 -2.58
N SER A 25 21.78 22.43 -1.39
CA SER A 25 21.27 21.08 -1.11
C SER A 25 20.31 20.51 -2.15
N ALA A 26 20.83 19.60 -2.98
CA ALA A 26 20.01 18.77 -3.85
C ALA A 26 18.86 18.14 -3.03
N CYS A 27 17.69 18.04 -3.65
CA CYS A 27 16.54 17.38 -3.03
C CYS A 27 16.92 15.95 -2.57
N PRO A 28 16.45 15.50 -1.39
CA PRO A 28 16.83 14.20 -0.82
C PRO A 28 16.22 13.00 -1.58
N VAL A 29 15.30 13.26 -2.51
CA VAL A 29 14.70 12.26 -3.40
C VAL A 29 14.72 12.78 -4.83
N ALA A 30 14.59 11.88 -5.80
CA ALA A 30 14.41 12.26 -7.20
C ALA A 30 13.15 13.13 -7.34
N MET A 31 13.34 14.34 -7.88
CA MET A 31 12.27 15.31 -8.06
C MET A 31 12.05 15.65 -9.53
N PRO A 32 10.84 16.06 -9.91
CA PRO A 32 10.62 16.71 -11.20
C PRO A 32 11.55 17.92 -11.37
N PRO A 33 11.90 18.29 -12.62
CA PRO A 33 12.58 19.55 -12.89
C PRO A 33 11.82 20.75 -12.31
N ARG A 34 12.56 21.80 -11.90
CA ARG A 34 12.03 23.03 -11.25
C ARG A 34 11.37 22.82 -9.89
N THR A 35 11.76 21.75 -9.21
CA THR A 35 11.45 21.57 -7.80
C THR A 35 12.60 22.11 -6.95
N THR A 36 12.27 22.93 -5.95
CA THR A 36 13.21 23.40 -4.94
C THR A 36 12.88 22.73 -3.61
N CYS A 37 13.88 22.17 -2.94
CA CYS A 37 13.73 21.61 -1.60
C CYS A 37 14.39 22.51 -0.57
N GLY A 38 13.86 22.51 0.65
CA GLY A 38 14.41 23.30 1.73
C GLY A 38 13.90 22.88 3.10
N PHE A 39 14.35 23.62 4.10
CA PHE A 39 13.95 23.45 5.48
C PHE A 39 13.19 24.67 6.01
N LEU A 40 12.11 24.42 6.71
CA LEU A 40 11.42 25.35 7.58
C LEU A 40 11.99 25.20 8.99
N GLU A 41 12.70 26.22 9.48
CA GLU A 41 13.20 26.22 10.85
C GLU A 41 12.12 26.73 11.81
N VAL A 42 11.70 25.91 12.76
CA VAL A 42 10.62 26.18 13.72
C VAL A 42 11.07 25.77 15.12
N PRO A 43 10.48 26.36 16.19
CA PRO A 43 10.68 25.82 17.52
C PRO A 43 10.17 24.38 17.59
N GLU A 44 10.94 23.49 18.23
CA GLU A 44 10.48 22.13 18.52
C GLU A 44 9.22 22.16 19.39
N ARG A 45 9.13 23.16 20.26
CA ARG A 45 7.97 23.41 21.11
C ARG A 45 7.63 24.88 21.09
N ARG A 46 6.41 25.24 20.69
CA ARG A 46 6.01 26.65 20.65
C ARG A 46 5.85 27.25 22.05
N ASP A 47 5.65 26.43 23.07
CA ASP A 47 5.60 26.85 24.48
C ASP A 47 6.98 26.88 25.16
N ALA A 48 8.04 26.39 24.49
CA ALA A 48 9.44 26.45 24.90
C ALA A 48 10.33 26.65 23.65
N PRO A 49 10.37 27.87 23.08
CA PRO A 49 10.81 28.10 21.70
C PRO A 49 12.33 28.15 21.49
N GLU A 50 13.13 27.80 22.51
CA GLU A 50 14.59 27.90 22.50
C GLU A 50 15.23 26.89 21.53
N ARG A 51 14.79 25.63 21.57
CA ARG A 51 15.30 24.60 20.64
C ARG A 51 14.57 24.69 19.31
N LYS A 52 15.33 24.80 18.23
CA LYS A 52 14.82 24.76 16.85
C LYS A 52 15.02 23.39 16.22
N ILE A 53 14.10 23.04 15.33
CA ILE A 53 14.16 21.87 14.45
C ILE A 53 13.92 22.33 13.01
N LYS A 54 14.20 21.45 12.05
CA LYS A 54 14.00 21.73 10.64
C LYS A 54 12.96 20.78 10.06
N VAL A 55 11.90 21.34 9.50
CA VAL A 55 10.86 20.61 8.80
C VAL A 55 11.13 20.66 7.30
N GLY A 56 11.27 19.49 6.66
CA GLY A 56 11.52 19.40 5.23
C GLY A 56 10.33 19.85 4.40
N TYR A 57 10.59 20.47 3.25
CA TYR A 57 9.55 20.74 2.26
C TYR A 57 10.13 20.73 0.83
N ALA A 58 9.25 20.57 -0.15
CA ALA A 58 9.53 20.80 -1.55
C ALA A 58 8.48 21.73 -2.16
N VAL A 59 8.90 22.58 -3.08
CA VAL A 59 8.05 23.43 -3.91
C VAL A 59 8.33 23.11 -5.37
N HIS A 60 7.34 22.57 -6.06
CA HIS A 60 7.34 22.44 -7.51
C HIS A 60 6.61 23.64 -8.12
N ALA A 61 7.35 24.47 -8.87
CA ALA A 61 6.77 25.62 -9.54
C ALA A 61 6.10 25.23 -10.86
N SER A 62 4.82 25.58 -11.01
CA SER A 62 4.09 25.39 -12.26
C SER A 62 4.66 26.28 -13.36
N THR A 63 4.66 25.74 -14.59
CA THR A 63 5.00 26.49 -15.81
C THR A 63 3.82 26.67 -16.74
N ALA A 64 2.60 26.44 -16.27
CA ALA A 64 1.42 26.79 -17.03
C ALA A 64 1.43 28.30 -17.33
N LYS A 65 1.02 28.68 -18.55
CA LYS A 65 0.95 30.10 -18.93
C LYS A 65 -0.08 30.85 -18.09
N ASP A 66 -1.12 30.14 -17.70
CA ASP A 66 -2.24 30.55 -16.86
C ASP A 66 -2.12 30.02 -15.43
N ARG A 67 -0.87 29.98 -14.90
CA ARG A 67 -0.60 29.56 -13.52
C ARG A 67 -1.53 30.29 -12.54
N ARG A 68 -2.22 29.50 -11.72
CA ARG A 68 -3.07 30.00 -10.64
C ARG A 68 -2.21 30.43 -9.43
N PRO A 69 -2.59 31.50 -8.72
CA PRO A 69 -1.79 32.04 -7.62
C PRO A 69 -1.90 31.23 -6.32
N ASP A 70 -2.90 30.37 -6.19
CA ASP A 70 -3.19 29.56 -5.01
C ASP A 70 -2.63 28.13 -5.17
N PRO A 71 -1.50 27.79 -4.50
CA PRO A 71 -0.87 26.48 -4.62
C PRO A 71 -1.69 25.39 -3.95
N VAL A 72 -1.33 24.13 -4.21
CA VAL A 72 -1.79 22.97 -3.44
C VAL A 72 -0.71 22.58 -2.44
N VAL A 73 -1.02 22.65 -1.15
CA VAL A 73 -0.15 22.10 -0.09
C VAL A 73 -0.63 20.72 0.31
N TYR A 74 0.28 19.75 0.23
CA TYR A 74 0.00 18.34 0.46
C TYR A 74 0.79 17.79 1.63
N MET A 75 0.14 16.94 2.43
CA MET A 75 0.79 16.12 3.43
C MET A 75 0.18 14.71 3.51
N SER A 76 1.04 13.69 3.41
CA SER A 76 0.68 12.28 3.64
C SER A 76 0.37 12.01 5.11
N GLY A 77 -0.39 10.94 5.36
CA GLY A 77 -0.77 10.52 6.71
C GLY A 77 0.28 9.65 7.42
N GLY A 78 -0.16 8.53 7.97
CA GLY A 78 0.60 7.71 8.91
C GLY A 78 0.01 7.82 10.31
N PRO A 79 0.51 8.71 11.21
CA PRO A 79 1.60 9.68 11.08
C PRO A 79 2.97 9.07 10.71
N GLY A 80 3.92 9.89 10.26
CA GLY A 80 5.29 9.46 9.96
C GLY A 80 5.56 8.95 8.54
N SER A 81 4.59 9.04 7.62
CA SER A 81 4.83 8.82 6.19
C SER A 81 5.41 10.06 5.52
N ALA A 82 6.38 9.88 4.64
CA ALA A 82 7.02 10.98 3.92
C ALA A 82 6.15 11.52 2.77
N SER A 83 6.09 12.84 2.62
CA SER A 83 5.22 13.52 1.64
C SER A 83 5.94 13.90 0.34
N MET A 84 7.23 14.26 0.44
CA MET A 84 8.04 14.77 -0.68
C MET A 84 8.12 13.81 -1.87
N GLN A 85 8.03 12.51 -1.62
CA GLN A 85 8.03 11.47 -2.66
C GLN A 85 6.83 11.56 -3.62
N LEU A 86 5.73 12.21 -3.22
CA LEU A 86 4.54 12.38 -4.07
C LEU A 86 4.56 13.66 -4.92
N THR A 87 5.60 14.49 -4.80
CA THR A 87 5.72 15.76 -5.56
C THR A 87 5.52 15.55 -7.06
N GLY A 88 6.13 14.51 -7.64
CA GLY A 88 6.00 14.21 -9.07
C GLY A 88 4.58 13.86 -9.49
N PHE A 89 3.89 13.02 -8.71
CA PHE A 89 2.51 12.64 -8.98
C PHE A 89 1.56 13.83 -8.84
N LEU A 90 1.71 14.62 -7.77
CA LEU A 90 0.88 15.78 -7.50
C LEU A 90 1.08 16.90 -8.54
N SER A 91 2.32 17.14 -9.00
CA SER A 91 2.60 18.12 -10.05
C SER A 91 1.93 17.79 -11.40
N GLN A 92 1.75 16.49 -11.70
CA GLN A 92 1.00 16.05 -12.88
C GLN A 92 -0.50 16.21 -12.69
N MET A 93 -0.99 16.04 -11.46
CA MET A 93 -2.40 16.21 -11.09
C MET A 93 -2.82 17.68 -11.08
N PHE A 94 -1.93 18.60 -10.70
CA PHE A 94 -2.18 20.04 -10.60
C PHE A 94 -1.22 20.85 -11.48
N PRO A 95 -1.24 20.68 -12.82
CA PRO A 95 -0.25 21.26 -13.71
C PRO A 95 -0.28 22.80 -13.76
N ASP A 96 -1.40 23.42 -13.40
CA ASP A 96 -1.64 24.87 -13.41
C ASP A 96 -1.36 25.57 -12.07
N ARG A 97 -0.91 24.82 -11.05
CA ARG A 97 -0.66 25.31 -9.69
C ARG A 97 0.72 24.91 -9.22
N ASP A 98 1.32 25.73 -8.38
CA ASP A 98 2.48 25.24 -7.62
C ASP A 98 2.03 24.14 -6.67
N VAL A 99 2.88 23.14 -6.50
CA VAL A 99 2.67 22.06 -5.54
C VAL A 99 3.70 22.18 -4.44
N VAL A 100 3.21 22.26 -3.20
CA VAL A 100 4.04 22.28 -1.99
C VAL A 100 3.82 20.96 -1.25
N THR A 101 4.87 20.17 -1.09
CA THR A 101 4.82 19.02 -0.17
C THR A 101 5.57 19.39 1.11
N ILE A 102 4.91 19.26 2.25
CA ILE A 102 5.51 19.50 3.56
C ILE A 102 5.65 18.17 4.30
N GLU A 103 6.81 17.98 4.91
CA GLU A 103 7.05 16.85 5.80
C GLU A 103 6.49 17.11 7.20
N GLN A 104 6.16 16.05 7.92
CA GLN A 104 5.90 16.17 9.35
C GLN A 104 7.25 16.44 10.08
N ARG A 105 7.25 17.22 11.16
CA ARG A 105 8.41 17.28 12.08
C ARG A 105 8.75 15.89 12.56
N GLY A 106 10.02 15.50 12.57
CA GLY A 106 10.41 14.14 12.97
C GLY A 106 10.33 13.07 11.89
N SER A 107 9.87 13.40 10.67
CA SER A 107 9.79 12.45 9.56
C SER A 107 11.13 12.28 8.85
N LYS A 108 11.17 11.38 7.86
CA LYS A 108 12.37 10.94 7.12
C LYS A 108 13.20 12.06 6.51
N TYR A 109 12.56 13.15 6.06
CA TYR A 109 13.25 14.30 5.43
C TYR A 109 13.18 15.58 6.29
N SER A 110 12.97 15.43 7.59
CA SER A 110 13.06 16.49 8.60
C SER A 110 14.24 16.24 9.55
N GLU A 111 14.71 17.26 10.26
CA GLU A 111 15.77 17.15 11.27
C GLU A 111 15.24 17.59 12.65
N PRO A 112 15.26 16.70 13.67
CA PRO A 112 15.76 15.32 13.64
C PRO A 112 14.80 14.34 12.94
N VAL A 113 15.30 13.18 12.52
CA VAL A 113 14.50 12.03 12.07
C VAL A 113 14.18 11.15 13.29
N LEU A 114 12.91 10.88 13.55
CA LEU A 114 12.46 10.08 14.70
C LEU A 114 12.19 8.63 14.33
N GLY A 115 13.23 7.90 13.95
CA GLY A 115 13.16 6.45 13.79
C GLY A 115 13.12 5.72 15.15
N CYS A 116 12.49 4.53 15.19
CA CYS A 116 12.57 3.56 16.29
C CYS A 116 12.83 2.14 15.75
N PRO A 117 14.04 1.83 15.25
CA PRO A 117 14.38 0.46 14.85
C PRO A 117 14.17 -0.54 15.98
N GLU A 118 14.36 -0.14 17.25
CA GLU A 118 14.11 -1.00 18.40
C GLU A 118 12.66 -1.51 18.45
N THR A 119 11.70 -0.63 18.18
CA THR A 119 10.28 -0.98 18.15
C THR A 119 9.95 -1.84 16.92
N ALA A 120 10.49 -1.49 15.75
CA ALA A 120 10.32 -2.29 14.53
C ALA A 120 10.83 -3.72 14.69
N GLU A 121 12.02 -3.89 15.29
CA GLU A 121 12.61 -5.20 15.62
C GLU A 121 11.73 -6.00 16.58
N ALA A 122 11.13 -5.34 17.60
CA ALA A 122 10.24 -6.00 18.54
C ALA A 122 8.93 -6.46 17.90
N LEU A 123 8.36 -5.67 16.99
CA LEU A 123 7.18 -6.05 16.21
C LEU A 123 7.47 -7.25 15.30
N LEU A 124 8.61 -7.25 14.60
CA LEU A 124 9.10 -8.43 13.86
C LEU A 124 9.34 -9.64 14.77
N GLY A 125 9.82 -9.39 16.00
CA GLY A 125 10.02 -10.40 17.03
C GLY A 125 8.74 -11.17 17.38
N GLN A 126 7.56 -10.54 17.29
CA GLN A 126 6.28 -11.21 17.52
C GLN A 126 6.05 -12.36 16.55
N LEU A 127 6.34 -12.15 15.25
CA LEU A 127 6.17 -13.19 14.23
C LEU A 127 7.22 -14.31 14.36
N ARG A 128 8.38 -14.02 14.97
CA ARG A 128 9.47 -14.98 15.17
C ARG A 128 9.24 -15.86 16.39
N ARG A 129 9.06 -15.22 17.54
CA ARG A 129 9.02 -15.85 18.86
C ARG A 129 8.11 -15.02 19.79
N PRO A 130 6.78 -15.22 19.70
CA PRO A 130 5.85 -14.50 20.57
C PRO A 130 5.90 -15.03 22.02
N PRO A 131 5.67 -14.19 23.04
CA PRO A 131 5.46 -12.75 22.94
C PRO A 131 6.79 -11.97 22.89
N ALA A 132 6.89 -10.97 22.03
CA ALA A 132 7.96 -9.96 22.10
C ALA A 132 7.56 -8.78 23.02
N ASP A 133 8.53 -8.15 23.67
CA ASP A 133 8.28 -7.03 24.58
C ASP A 133 8.45 -5.69 23.85
N VAL A 134 7.35 -5.22 23.25
CA VAL A 134 7.28 -3.95 22.53
C VAL A 134 7.46 -2.76 23.48
N GLY A 135 6.95 -2.85 24.72
CA GLY A 135 7.08 -1.78 25.72
C GLY A 135 8.54 -1.55 26.13
N ALA A 136 9.29 -2.62 26.41
CA ALA A 136 10.72 -2.50 26.72
C ALA A 136 11.54 -1.95 25.54
N ALA A 137 11.19 -2.33 24.30
CA ALA A 137 11.79 -1.75 23.11
C ALA A 137 11.49 -0.25 22.96
N ALA A 138 10.25 0.15 23.25
CA ALA A 138 9.82 1.52 23.26
C ALA A 138 10.61 2.37 24.27
N VAL A 139 10.86 1.86 25.48
CA VAL A 139 11.69 2.56 26.50
C VAL A 139 13.10 2.81 25.96
N ARG A 140 13.71 1.83 25.28
CA ARG A 140 15.03 2.00 24.67
C ARG A 140 15.02 3.06 23.57
N CYS A 141 14.03 3.03 22.68
CA CYS A 141 13.91 4.06 21.64
C CYS A 141 13.76 5.45 22.25
N ARG A 142 12.85 5.64 23.21
CA ARG A 142 12.63 6.92 23.89
C ARG A 142 13.92 7.44 24.52
N LYS A 143 14.64 6.58 25.24
CA LYS A 143 15.92 6.95 25.86
C LYS A 143 16.93 7.43 24.81
N ARG A 144 17.08 6.71 23.70
CA ARG A 144 17.98 7.11 22.60
C ARG A 144 17.58 8.46 22.01
N LEU A 145 16.29 8.70 21.77
CA LEU A 145 15.82 9.99 21.25
C LEU A 145 16.07 11.13 22.25
N GLN A 146 15.86 10.89 23.55
CA GLN A 146 16.17 11.86 24.61
C GLN A 146 17.67 12.18 24.69
N GLU A 147 18.55 11.19 24.51
CA GLU A 147 20.00 11.38 24.45
C GLU A 147 20.43 12.20 23.22
N GLN A 148 19.64 12.22 22.15
CA GLN A 148 19.79 13.13 21.00
C GLN A 148 19.20 14.53 21.25
N GLY A 149 18.73 14.79 22.46
CA GLY A 149 18.12 16.04 22.88
C GLY A 149 16.66 16.21 22.48
N VAL A 150 16.02 15.21 21.86
CA VAL A 150 14.63 15.26 21.37
C VAL A 150 13.65 15.43 22.52
N ASP A 151 12.78 16.43 22.43
CA ASP A 151 11.61 16.57 23.30
C ASP A 151 10.35 16.08 22.57
N LEU A 152 9.97 14.82 22.82
CA LEU A 152 8.82 14.17 22.16
C LEU A 152 7.48 14.90 22.36
N ARG A 153 7.37 15.78 23.37
CA ARG A 153 6.19 16.63 23.58
C ARG A 153 5.95 17.60 22.42
N GLY A 154 6.99 17.91 21.64
CA GLY A 154 6.92 18.76 20.46
C GLY A 154 6.34 18.06 19.21
N TYR A 155 6.09 16.76 19.23
CA TYR A 155 5.70 15.98 18.05
C TYR A 155 4.25 15.52 18.19
N ASN A 156 3.32 16.47 18.03
CA ASN A 156 1.88 16.28 18.07
C ASN A 156 1.21 17.08 16.94
N THR A 157 -0.06 16.80 16.68
CA THR A 157 -0.86 17.32 15.56
C THR A 157 -0.93 18.84 15.57
N LYS A 158 -1.14 19.45 16.74
CA LYS A 158 -1.21 20.91 16.89
C LYS A 158 0.09 21.60 16.46
N GLU A 159 1.22 21.05 16.87
CA GLU A 159 2.54 21.56 16.53
C GLU A 159 2.86 21.37 15.03
N ILE A 160 2.46 20.23 14.44
CA ILE A 160 2.57 19.97 13.00
C ILE A 160 1.69 20.95 12.20
N ALA A 161 0.44 21.18 12.60
CA ALA A 161 -0.46 22.14 11.94
C ALA A 161 0.13 23.56 11.93
N ALA A 162 0.71 23.97 13.04
CA ALA A 162 1.33 25.29 13.12
C ALA A 162 2.59 25.43 12.24
N ASP A 163 3.25 24.32 11.86
CA ASP A 163 4.35 24.34 10.89
C ASP A 163 3.85 24.55 9.47
N VAL A 164 2.70 23.97 9.13
CA VAL A 164 2.03 24.21 7.83
C VAL A 164 1.69 25.70 7.69
N VAL A 165 1.11 26.32 8.72
CA VAL A 165 0.83 27.78 8.73
C VAL A 165 2.12 28.60 8.56
N ALA A 166 3.17 28.28 9.34
CA ALA A 166 4.44 28.98 9.26
C ALA A 166 5.12 28.81 7.88
N LEU A 167 4.94 27.66 7.22
CA LEU A 167 5.45 27.45 5.86
C LEU A 167 4.75 28.36 4.86
N ARG A 168 3.42 28.51 4.94
CA ARG A 168 2.66 29.41 4.06
C ARG A 168 3.23 30.82 4.11
N GLU A 169 3.39 31.33 5.32
CA GLU A 169 3.91 32.67 5.59
C GLU A 169 5.34 32.82 5.08
N LYS A 170 6.21 31.84 5.35
CA LYS A 170 7.59 31.83 4.85
C LYS A 170 7.68 31.85 3.33
N LEU A 171 6.82 31.10 2.64
CA LEU A 171 6.80 31.03 1.18
C LEU A 171 6.11 32.22 0.53
N GLY A 172 5.42 33.06 1.31
CA GLY A 172 4.78 34.29 0.83
C GLY A 172 3.47 34.05 0.06
N TYR A 173 2.78 32.94 0.30
CA TYR A 173 1.47 32.70 -0.32
C TYR A 173 0.36 33.37 0.48
N ASP A 174 -0.44 34.22 -0.17
CA ASP A 174 -1.60 34.87 0.46
C ASP A 174 -2.64 33.85 0.92
N SER A 175 -2.93 32.86 0.06
CA SER A 175 -3.81 31.74 0.36
C SER A 175 -3.41 30.49 -0.43
N TRP A 176 -3.80 29.32 0.06
CA TRP A 176 -3.55 28.04 -0.62
C TRP A 176 -4.66 27.01 -0.38
N ASN A 177 -4.61 25.91 -1.13
CA ASN A 177 -5.54 24.81 -1.03
C ASN A 177 -4.89 23.68 -0.22
N LEU A 178 -5.53 23.28 0.89
CA LEU A 178 -5.03 22.19 1.73
C LEU A 178 -5.43 20.84 1.15
N PHE A 179 -4.50 19.88 1.14
CA PHE A 179 -4.78 18.50 0.77
C PHE A 179 -4.09 17.54 1.75
N GLY A 180 -4.90 16.93 2.62
CA GLY A 180 -4.45 15.95 3.61
C GLY A 180 -4.99 14.57 3.28
N VAL A 181 -4.21 13.54 3.64
CA VAL A 181 -4.60 12.14 3.53
C VAL A 181 -4.52 11.48 4.91
N SER A 182 -5.52 10.67 5.27
CA SER A 182 -5.51 9.86 6.49
C SER A 182 -5.27 10.72 7.74
N TYR A 183 -4.34 10.36 8.63
CA TYR A 183 -3.92 11.19 9.78
C TYR A 183 -3.83 12.69 9.47
N SER A 184 -3.24 13.06 8.34
CA SER A 184 -3.01 14.47 7.97
C SER A 184 -4.29 15.23 7.67
N THR A 185 -5.44 14.57 7.52
CA THR A 185 -6.73 15.27 7.48
C THR A 185 -7.03 16.00 8.79
N ARG A 186 -6.59 15.48 9.95
CA ARG A 186 -6.69 16.19 11.23
C ARG A 186 -5.79 17.42 11.25
N VAL A 187 -4.58 17.29 10.71
CA VAL A 187 -3.68 18.43 10.55
C VAL A 187 -4.31 19.50 9.65
N MET A 188 -4.90 19.12 8.52
CA MET A 188 -5.52 20.10 7.61
C MET A 188 -6.75 20.79 8.23
N THR A 189 -7.55 20.09 9.05
CA THR A 189 -8.64 20.73 9.78
C THR A 189 -8.11 21.72 10.81
N ASP A 190 -7.03 21.40 11.52
CA ASP A 190 -6.37 22.30 12.49
C ASP A 190 -5.76 23.53 11.80
N VAL A 191 -5.15 23.36 10.63
CA VAL A 191 -4.63 24.46 9.81
C VAL A 191 -5.76 25.38 9.35
N ALA A 192 -6.85 24.81 8.82
CA ALA A 192 -8.00 25.58 8.37
C ALA A 192 -8.69 26.35 9.50
N ALA A 193 -8.65 25.82 10.72
CA ALA A 193 -9.13 26.50 11.91
C ALA A 193 -8.18 27.60 12.41
N ALA A 194 -6.86 27.34 12.39
CA ALA A 194 -5.84 28.27 12.88
C ALA A 194 -5.55 29.43 11.91
N ASP A 195 -5.71 29.20 10.61
CA ASP A 195 -5.42 30.17 9.54
C ASP A 195 -6.58 30.29 8.53
N PRO A 196 -7.77 30.74 8.97
CA PRO A 196 -8.96 30.79 8.12
C PRO A 196 -8.86 31.81 6.97
N LYS A 197 -7.89 32.74 7.02
CA LYS A 197 -7.63 33.70 5.94
C LYS A 197 -6.65 33.16 4.90
N GLY A 198 -5.70 32.32 5.32
CA GLY A 198 -4.71 31.69 4.45
C GLY A 198 -5.21 30.44 3.74
N VAL A 199 -6.41 29.95 4.04
CA VAL A 199 -6.97 28.72 3.46
C VAL A 199 -8.14 29.01 2.54
N ARG A 200 -7.99 28.65 1.26
CA ARG A 200 -9.02 28.82 0.22
C ARG A 200 -10.02 27.67 0.21
N SER A 201 -9.53 26.43 0.24
CA SER A 201 -10.33 25.21 0.27
C SER A 201 -9.55 24.05 0.89
N VAL A 202 -10.25 23.02 1.31
CA VAL A 202 -9.67 21.86 2.00
C VAL A 202 -10.11 20.56 1.34
N VAL A 203 -9.16 19.67 1.04
CA VAL A 203 -9.41 18.31 0.57
C VAL A 203 -8.96 17.33 1.65
N LEU A 204 -9.90 16.52 2.14
CA LEU A 204 -9.68 15.50 3.16
C LEU A 204 -9.95 14.13 2.54
N ASP A 205 -8.89 13.43 2.15
CA ASP A 205 -9.00 12.09 1.57
C ASP A 205 -8.73 11.03 2.65
N SER A 206 -9.65 10.06 2.77
CA SER A 206 -9.69 9.11 3.90
C SER A 206 -9.70 9.86 5.23
N TYR A 207 -10.72 10.69 5.41
CA TYR A 207 -10.84 11.59 6.56
C TYR A 207 -10.96 10.83 7.88
N LEU A 208 -9.98 11.09 8.76
CA LEU A 208 -9.92 10.63 10.15
C LEU A 208 -10.44 11.73 11.08
N PRO A 209 -11.69 11.65 11.58
CA PRO A 209 -12.25 12.66 12.47
C PRO A 209 -11.67 12.56 13.90
N GLU A 210 -11.52 13.69 14.59
CA GLU A 210 -11.12 13.73 16.02
C GLU A 210 -12.14 13.07 16.96
N SER A 211 -13.41 13.01 16.55
CA SER A 211 -14.51 12.45 17.35
C SER A 211 -14.53 10.92 17.42
N VAL A 212 -13.64 10.25 16.68
CA VAL A 212 -13.61 8.80 16.58
C VAL A 212 -12.53 8.23 17.51
N ASN A 213 -12.94 7.32 18.39
CA ASN A 213 -12.03 6.51 19.19
C ASN A 213 -11.44 5.40 18.29
N TRP A 214 -10.43 5.76 17.50
CA TRP A 214 -9.91 4.93 16.41
C TRP A 214 -9.48 3.52 16.82
N TYR A 215 -8.79 3.38 17.96
CA TYR A 215 -8.33 2.07 18.46
C TYR A 215 -9.48 1.21 18.99
N ASP A 216 -10.46 1.82 19.67
CA ASP A 216 -11.65 1.11 20.16
C ASP A 216 -12.52 0.63 18.97
N ASP A 217 -12.52 1.35 17.86
CA ASP A 217 -13.27 1.01 16.64
C ASP A 217 -12.51 0.07 15.67
N ALA A 218 -11.20 -0.15 15.84
CA ALA A 218 -10.35 -0.85 14.86
C ALA A 218 -10.84 -2.27 14.51
N ASP A 219 -11.17 -3.08 15.53
CA ASP A 219 -11.71 -4.44 15.33
C ASP A 219 -13.06 -4.44 14.59
N ARG A 220 -13.88 -3.44 14.87
CA ARG A 220 -15.18 -3.25 14.21
C ARG A 220 -14.98 -2.81 12.77
N ASN A 221 -14.03 -1.92 12.49
CA ASN A 221 -13.77 -1.45 11.13
C ASN A 221 -13.34 -2.59 10.21
N LEU A 222 -12.48 -3.48 10.72
CA LEU A 222 -12.09 -4.69 9.98
C LEU A 222 -13.28 -5.63 9.74
N ALA A 223 -14.14 -5.83 10.75
CA ALA A 223 -15.34 -6.65 10.61
C ALA A 223 -16.35 -6.06 9.61
N ASP A 224 -16.59 -4.75 9.65
CA ASP A 224 -17.45 -4.03 8.72
C ASP A 224 -16.90 -4.14 7.28
N THR A 225 -15.58 -4.03 7.11
CA THR A 225 -14.92 -4.19 5.81
C THR A 225 -15.04 -5.62 5.28
N ALA A 226 -14.84 -6.63 6.14
CA ALA A 226 -15.06 -8.03 5.79
C ALA A 226 -16.52 -8.32 5.39
N ALA A 227 -17.49 -7.68 6.03
CA ALA A 227 -18.89 -7.78 5.64
C ALA A 227 -19.16 -7.12 4.28
N ARG A 228 -18.61 -5.93 4.03
CA ARG A 228 -18.74 -5.21 2.74
C ARG A 228 -18.13 -5.97 1.57
N LEU A 229 -17.06 -6.73 1.83
CA LEU A 229 -16.41 -7.61 0.86
C LEU A 229 -17.03 -9.01 0.78
N ASN A 230 -18.14 -9.27 1.49
CA ASN A 230 -18.82 -10.56 1.53
C ASN A 230 -17.88 -11.72 1.93
N MET A 231 -16.96 -11.47 2.86
CA MET A 231 -15.97 -12.45 3.33
C MET A 231 -16.04 -12.70 4.84
N LYS A 232 -17.07 -12.21 5.53
CA LYS A 232 -17.20 -12.30 7.00
C LYS A 232 -17.06 -13.74 7.52
N ASP A 233 -17.88 -14.67 7.03
CA ASP A 233 -17.90 -16.05 7.55
C ASP A 233 -16.57 -16.77 7.26
N ALA A 234 -16.02 -16.57 6.06
CA ALA A 234 -14.72 -17.13 5.68
C ALA A 234 -13.58 -16.52 6.53
N PHE A 235 -13.66 -15.23 6.84
CA PHE A 235 -12.69 -14.52 7.68
C PHE A 235 -12.69 -15.04 9.11
N GLU A 236 -13.87 -15.26 9.69
CA GLU A 236 -14.03 -15.87 11.02
C GLU A 236 -13.51 -17.32 11.04
N ALA A 237 -13.85 -18.12 10.02
CA ALA A 237 -13.37 -19.50 9.89
C ALA A 237 -11.84 -19.58 9.74
N MET A 238 -11.26 -18.73 8.89
CA MET A 238 -9.81 -18.60 8.71
C MET A 238 -9.13 -18.22 10.04
N THR A 239 -9.63 -17.20 10.72
CA THR A 239 -9.07 -16.72 11.98
C THR A 239 -9.10 -17.82 13.04
N ALA A 240 -10.25 -18.49 13.21
CA ALA A 240 -10.39 -19.59 14.16
C ALA A 240 -9.43 -20.75 13.86
N ARG A 241 -9.32 -21.16 12.59
CA ARG A 241 -8.41 -22.24 12.15
C ARG A 241 -6.96 -21.90 12.47
N LEU A 242 -6.49 -20.73 12.07
CA LEU A 242 -5.10 -20.31 12.25
C LEU A 242 -4.77 -19.97 13.71
N ASN A 243 -5.74 -19.57 14.53
CA ASN A 243 -5.55 -19.44 15.97
C ASN A 243 -5.42 -20.81 16.65
N ALA A 244 -6.18 -21.81 16.22
CA ALA A 244 -6.08 -23.17 16.72
C ALA A 244 -4.78 -23.87 16.30
N THR A 245 -4.32 -23.63 15.07
CA THR A 245 -3.07 -24.19 14.53
C THR A 245 -2.35 -23.15 13.69
N PRO A 246 -1.49 -22.31 14.30
CA PRO A 246 -0.74 -21.28 13.57
C PRO A 246 0.13 -21.87 12.47
N ALA A 247 0.10 -21.24 11.30
CA ALA A 247 0.91 -21.63 10.16
C ALA A 247 2.38 -21.28 10.37
N ARG A 248 3.26 -22.04 9.72
CA ARG A 248 4.71 -21.76 9.67
C ARG A 248 5.10 -21.38 8.26
N VAL A 249 5.66 -20.20 8.10
CA VAL A 249 5.94 -19.61 6.79
C VAL A 249 7.38 -19.11 6.76
N THR A 250 8.15 -19.54 5.78
CA THR A 250 9.49 -18.96 5.57
C THR A 250 9.38 -17.63 4.84
N THR A 251 9.87 -16.57 5.49
CA THR A 251 9.88 -15.19 4.97
C THR A 251 11.24 -14.55 5.20
N THR A 252 11.45 -13.33 4.72
CA THR A 252 12.72 -12.60 4.81
C THR A 252 12.63 -11.48 5.83
N ASP A 253 13.63 -11.36 6.70
CA ASP A 253 13.81 -10.21 7.56
C ASP A 253 14.14 -8.98 6.70
N PRO A 254 13.30 -7.92 6.69
CA PRO A 254 13.57 -6.72 5.92
C PRO A 254 14.77 -5.92 6.46
N LEU A 255 15.10 -6.07 7.75
CA LEU A 255 16.21 -5.38 8.40
C LEU A 255 17.54 -6.11 8.17
N LEU A 256 17.52 -7.45 8.20
CA LEU A 256 18.74 -8.27 8.12
C LEU A 256 18.96 -8.93 6.74
N GLY A 257 17.95 -8.94 5.86
CA GLY A 257 17.98 -9.66 4.58
C GLY A 257 18.06 -11.19 4.72
N LYS A 258 17.77 -11.74 5.90
CA LYS A 258 17.92 -13.16 6.22
C LYS A 258 16.57 -13.85 6.30
N ALA A 259 16.49 -15.07 5.78
CA ALA A 259 15.31 -15.90 5.92
C ALA A 259 15.07 -16.27 7.40
N PHE A 260 13.80 -16.27 7.82
CA PHE A 260 13.36 -16.81 9.09
C PHE A 260 12.01 -17.51 8.96
N GLU A 261 11.70 -18.40 9.90
CA GLU A 261 10.39 -19.04 10.00
C GLU A 261 9.47 -18.17 10.86
N ALA A 262 8.45 -17.58 10.22
CA ALA A 262 7.38 -16.87 10.90
C ALA A 262 6.31 -17.86 11.37
N ARG A 263 5.85 -17.70 12.61
CA ARG A 263 4.65 -18.34 13.13
C ARG A 263 3.50 -17.35 12.99
N ILE A 264 2.49 -17.70 12.18
CA ILE A 264 1.39 -16.79 11.82
C ILE A 264 0.08 -17.38 12.35
N SER A 265 -0.50 -16.72 13.35
CA SER A 265 -1.82 -17.01 13.90
C SER A 265 -2.93 -16.33 13.08
N GLY A 266 -4.19 -16.64 13.41
CA GLY A 266 -5.34 -15.98 12.80
C GLY A 266 -5.39 -14.48 13.12
N ASP A 267 -5.02 -14.10 14.33
CA ASP A 267 -4.93 -12.71 14.77
C ASP A 267 -3.81 -11.94 14.03
N ASP A 268 -2.69 -12.62 13.74
CA ASP A 268 -1.63 -12.07 12.88
C ASP A 268 -2.16 -11.83 11.46
N VAL A 269 -2.86 -12.81 10.87
CA VAL A 269 -3.47 -12.63 9.54
C VAL A 269 -4.50 -11.52 9.54
N ALA A 270 -5.32 -11.40 10.59
CA ALA A 270 -6.28 -10.31 10.72
C ALA A 270 -5.59 -8.94 10.73
N THR A 271 -4.46 -8.83 11.40
CA THR A 271 -3.66 -7.59 11.44
C THR A 271 -3.05 -7.28 10.07
N ILE A 272 -2.47 -8.28 9.40
CA ILE A 272 -1.89 -8.11 8.06
C ILE A 272 -3.00 -7.75 7.05
N MET A 273 -4.18 -8.34 7.18
CA MET A 273 -5.35 -8.04 6.37
C MET A 273 -5.83 -6.61 6.58
N ALA A 274 -5.90 -6.13 7.83
CA ALA A 274 -6.27 -4.75 8.13
C ALA A 274 -5.34 -3.75 7.41
N GLU A 275 -4.04 -4.02 7.38
CA GLU A 275 -3.08 -3.21 6.63
C GLU A 275 -3.26 -3.39 5.11
N ALA A 276 -3.29 -4.62 4.61
CA ALA A 276 -3.37 -4.90 3.18
C ALA A 276 -4.66 -4.36 2.52
N LEU A 277 -5.77 -4.31 3.26
CA LEU A 277 -7.05 -3.76 2.80
C LEU A 277 -7.03 -2.24 2.54
N HIS A 278 -5.95 -1.54 2.93
CA HIS A 278 -5.73 -0.15 2.52
C HIS A 278 -5.56 -0.03 0.99
N GLU A 279 -5.11 -1.10 0.32
CA GLU A 279 -4.90 -1.13 -1.13
C GLU A 279 -6.14 -1.70 -1.84
N ALA A 280 -6.73 -0.91 -2.75
CA ALA A 280 -7.96 -1.30 -3.48
C ALA A 280 -7.76 -2.58 -4.32
N ASP A 281 -6.58 -2.75 -4.92
CA ASP A 281 -6.24 -3.96 -5.69
C ASP A 281 -6.31 -5.21 -4.80
N PHE A 282 -5.86 -5.11 -3.55
CA PHE A 282 -5.93 -6.22 -2.61
C PHE A 282 -7.37 -6.48 -2.15
N ALA A 283 -8.16 -5.43 -1.89
CA ALA A 283 -9.57 -5.57 -1.54
C ALA A 283 -10.35 -6.38 -2.61
N ALA A 284 -10.00 -6.22 -3.89
CA ALA A 284 -10.62 -6.98 -4.98
C ALA A 284 -10.31 -8.49 -4.99
N VAL A 285 -9.21 -8.92 -4.36
CA VAL A 285 -8.80 -10.35 -4.28
C VAL A 285 -8.97 -10.95 -2.88
N ALA A 286 -9.23 -10.12 -1.87
CA ALA A 286 -9.33 -10.53 -0.48
C ALA A 286 -10.38 -11.62 -0.22
N PRO A 287 -11.61 -11.60 -0.81
CA PRO A 287 -12.58 -12.67 -0.59
C PRO A 287 -12.07 -14.05 -1.01
N THR A 288 -11.40 -14.13 -2.17
CA THR A 288 -10.79 -15.37 -2.68
C THR A 288 -9.66 -15.83 -1.78
N MET A 289 -8.77 -14.92 -1.37
CA MET A 289 -7.65 -15.24 -0.50
C MET A 289 -8.13 -15.74 0.87
N VAL A 290 -9.06 -15.04 1.50
CA VAL A 290 -9.64 -15.41 2.79
C VAL A 290 -10.37 -16.74 2.70
N GLY A 291 -11.17 -16.96 1.64
CA GLY A 291 -11.84 -18.23 1.39
C GLY A 291 -10.87 -19.41 1.20
N ALA A 292 -9.73 -19.17 0.53
CA ALA A 292 -8.68 -20.15 0.35
C ALA A 292 -7.97 -20.48 1.68
N LEU A 293 -7.59 -19.45 2.43
CA LEU A 293 -6.97 -19.61 3.75
C LEU A 293 -7.93 -20.31 4.73
N ALA A 294 -9.24 -20.05 4.69
CA ALA A 294 -10.21 -20.79 5.50
C ALA A 294 -10.21 -22.30 5.19
N LYS A 295 -9.89 -22.69 3.95
CA LYS A 295 -9.83 -24.08 3.47
C LYS A 295 -8.46 -24.75 3.63
N GLY A 296 -7.45 -24.04 4.17
CA GLY A 296 -6.12 -24.59 4.45
C GLY A 296 -5.05 -24.33 3.39
N HIS A 297 -5.27 -23.38 2.47
CA HIS A 297 -4.27 -22.93 1.49
C HIS A 297 -3.20 -22.03 2.13
N ASP A 298 -2.46 -22.56 3.10
CA ASP A 298 -1.46 -21.82 3.90
C ASP A 298 -0.25 -21.35 3.08
N GLU A 299 -0.04 -21.89 1.87
CA GLU A 299 0.98 -21.43 0.94
C GLU A 299 0.83 -19.96 0.53
N LEU A 300 -0.40 -19.42 0.58
CA LEU A 300 -0.69 -18.02 0.25
C LEU A 300 -0.17 -17.05 1.32
N LEU A 301 0.04 -17.52 2.55
CA LEU A 301 0.54 -16.69 3.65
C LEU A 301 1.96 -16.19 3.42
N ARG A 302 2.73 -16.82 2.52
CA ARG A 302 4.09 -16.35 2.20
C ARG A 302 4.09 -14.96 1.59
N ALA A 303 3.13 -14.67 0.70
CA ALA A 303 3.00 -13.35 0.11
C ALA A 303 2.63 -12.30 1.17
N MET A 304 1.72 -12.65 2.09
CA MET A 304 1.34 -11.79 3.20
C MET A 304 2.49 -11.54 4.16
N ALA A 305 3.24 -12.58 4.54
CA ALA A 305 4.37 -12.48 5.45
C ALA A 305 5.51 -11.61 4.89
N ASP A 306 5.85 -11.79 3.60
CA ASP A 306 6.88 -10.97 2.95
C ASP A 306 6.45 -9.49 2.83
N ALA A 307 5.14 -9.21 2.71
CA ALA A 307 4.61 -7.85 2.64
C ALA A 307 4.75 -7.08 3.97
N VAL A 308 4.65 -7.76 5.12
CA VAL A 308 4.83 -7.15 6.45
C VAL A 308 6.17 -6.44 6.58
N GLY A 309 7.22 -7.02 5.99
CA GLY A 309 8.56 -6.47 6.10
C GLY A 309 8.69 -5.08 5.49
N GLY A 310 7.99 -4.81 4.38
CA GLY A 310 7.96 -3.48 3.76
C GLY A 310 7.25 -2.44 4.62
N GLY A 311 6.16 -2.83 5.30
CA GLY A 311 5.41 -1.95 6.21
C GLY A 311 6.25 -1.47 7.39
N LEU A 312 7.05 -2.36 8.00
CA LEU A 312 7.88 -2.07 9.17
C LEU A 312 9.09 -1.15 8.89
N VAL A 313 9.36 -0.81 7.63
CA VAL A 313 10.43 0.12 7.24
C VAL A 313 9.90 1.35 6.48
N SER A 314 8.58 1.47 6.37
CA SER A 314 7.92 2.47 5.52
C SER A 314 7.64 3.82 6.19
N HIS A 315 7.74 3.90 7.52
CA HIS A 315 7.44 5.10 8.30
C HIS A 315 8.36 5.25 9.51
N GLU A 316 8.48 6.49 9.99
CA GLU A 316 9.30 6.81 11.16
C GLU A 316 8.53 6.48 12.46
N PHE A 317 8.74 5.27 13.00
CA PHE A 317 8.01 4.78 14.19
C PHE A 317 8.08 5.71 15.41
N GLY A 318 9.19 6.42 15.63
CA GLY A 318 9.30 7.34 16.75
C GLY A 318 8.39 8.56 16.59
N LEU A 319 8.26 9.09 15.38
CA LEU A 319 7.26 10.13 15.06
C LEU A 319 5.84 9.56 15.17
N TYR A 320 5.60 8.39 14.56
CA TYR A 320 4.30 7.73 14.60
C TYR A 320 3.80 7.60 16.04
N HIS A 321 4.62 7.01 16.92
CA HIS A 321 4.26 6.82 18.32
C HIS A 321 4.21 8.14 19.10
N ALA A 322 5.06 9.12 18.82
CA ALA A 322 5.01 10.41 19.51
C ALA A 322 3.65 11.12 19.31
N VAL A 323 3.13 11.08 18.09
CA VAL A 323 1.81 11.63 17.76
C VAL A 323 0.70 10.76 18.37
N GLN A 324 0.70 9.45 18.08
CA GLN A 324 -0.33 8.52 18.54
C GLN A 324 -0.53 8.57 20.06
N CYS A 325 0.57 8.59 20.83
CA CYS A 325 0.51 8.60 22.29
C CYS A 325 -0.03 9.90 22.90
N GLN A 326 -0.06 11.00 22.13
CA GLN A 326 -0.57 12.29 22.60
C GLN A 326 -1.98 12.57 22.07
N ASP A 327 -2.23 12.21 20.81
CA ASP A 327 -3.41 12.65 20.04
C ASP A 327 -4.49 11.58 19.87
N GLU A 328 -4.17 10.29 20.06
CA GLU A 328 -5.13 9.20 19.81
C GLU A 328 -5.32 8.31 21.05
N VAL A 329 -4.25 7.68 21.53
CA VAL A 329 -4.29 6.69 22.62
C VAL A 329 -5.00 7.24 23.87
N PRO A 330 -4.76 8.48 24.34
CA PRO A 330 -5.42 9.01 25.54
C PRO A 330 -6.93 9.27 25.42
N PHE A 331 -7.51 9.07 24.23
CA PHE A 331 -8.94 9.23 23.95
C PHE A 331 -9.66 7.88 23.78
N ASN A 332 -8.92 6.77 23.81
CA ASN A 332 -9.45 5.42 23.67
C ASN A 332 -9.51 4.71 25.03
N THR A 333 -10.46 3.79 25.18
CA THR A 333 -10.71 3.09 26.44
C THR A 333 -9.92 1.79 26.56
N TYR A 334 -9.64 1.11 25.43
CA TYR A 334 -9.01 -0.20 25.39
C TYR A 334 -9.67 -1.22 26.33
N THR A 335 -10.99 -1.10 26.53
CA THR A 335 -11.75 -1.94 27.48
C THR A 335 -11.65 -3.43 27.18
N THR A 336 -11.38 -3.78 25.92
CA THR A 336 -11.07 -5.15 25.50
C THR A 336 -9.70 -5.18 24.81
N LYS A 337 -8.96 -6.27 25.02
CA LYS A 337 -7.71 -6.49 24.29
C LYS A 337 -8.07 -6.75 22.82
N SER A 338 -7.61 -5.88 21.93
CA SER A 338 -7.83 -6.04 20.49
C SER A 338 -7.17 -7.33 20.00
N ARG A 339 -7.74 -7.96 18.97
CA ARG A 339 -7.06 -9.07 18.29
C ARG A 339 -5.92 -8.57 17.39
N LEU A 340 -5.96 -7.29 17.02
CA LEU A 340 -4.95 -6.67 16.17
C LEU A 340 -3.70 -6.39 17.02
N PHE A 341 -2.58 -7.00 16.67
CA PHE A 341 -1.37 -6.87 17.49
C PHE A 341 -0.81 -5.44 17.45
N THR A 342 -1.05 -4.68 16.37
CA THR A 342 -0.67 -3.28 16.22
C THR A 342 -1.34 -2.40 17.27
N VAL A 343 -2.65 -2.55 17.48
CA VAL A 343 -3.42 -1.84 18.52
C VAL A 343 -2.81 -2.07 19.91
N ASN A 344 -2.49 -3.32 20.22
CA ASN A 344 -1.87 -3.67 21.50
C ASN A 344 -0.43 -3.17 21.62
N GLY A 345 0.34 -3.22 20.52
CA GLY A 345 1.71 -2.74 20.44
C GLY A 345 1.78 -1.23 20.66
N ASP A 346 0.93 -0.46 19.99
CA ASP A 346 0.84 0.99 20.14
C ASP A 346 0.43 1.38 21.55
N LYS A 347 -0.57 0.68 22.12
CA LYS A 347 -0.92 0.86 23.53
C LYS A 347 0.27 0.62 24.45
N ALA A 348 1.03 -0.47 24.24
CA ALA A 348 2.20 -0.80 25.06
C ALA A 348 3.33 0.25 24.93
N VAL A 349 3.54 0.79 23.73
CA VAL A 349 4.48 1.91 23.51
C VAL A 349 4.03 3.12 24.30
N CYS A 350 2.75 3.49 24.22
CA CYS A 350 2.23 4.69 24.86
C CYS A 350 2.13 4.58 26.38
N ASP A 351 1.81 3.40 26.92
CA ASP A 351 1.88 3.12 28.35
C ASP A 351 3.32 3.27 28.88
N ALA A 352 4.32 2.90 28.08
CA ALA A 352 5.73 3.04 28.42
C ALA A 352 6.27 4.48 28.25
N TRP A 353 5.78 5.22 27.25
CA TRP A 353 6.23 6.57 26.96
C TRP A 353 5.55 7.63 27.82
N GLN A 354 4.30 7.41 28.25
CA GLN A 354 3.55 8.32 29.13
C GLN A 354 3.64 9.79 28.68
N LEU A 355 3.52 10.03 27.37
CA LEU A 355 3.51 11.38 26.82
C LEU A 355 2.23 12.12 27.26
N PRO A 356 2.28 13.45 27.41
CA PRO A 356 1.12 14.21 27.82
C PRO A 356 0.03 14.15 26.74
N LYS A 357 -1.21 13.93 27.17
CA LYS A 357 -2.39 14.06 26.31
C LYS A 357 -2.44 15.46 25.69
N SER A 358 -2.63 15.53 24.37
CA SER A 358 -2.79 16.81 23.68
C SER A 358 -4.19 17.39 23.88
N LYS A 359 -4.35 18.67 23.50
CA LYS A 359 -5.64 19.35 23.53
C LYS A 359 -6.16 19.48 22.10
N PRO A 360 -7.31 18.87 21.77
CA PRO A 360 -7.95 19.06 20.46
C PRO A 360 -8.20 20.53 20.20
N VAL A 361 -8.07 20.96 18.93
CA VAL A 361 -8.16 22.38 18.57
C VAL A 361 -9.62 22.87 18.62
N ASN A 362 -10.61 21.97 18.65
CA ASN A 362 -12.05 22.27 18.86
C ASN A 362 -12.56 23.46 18.03
N ALA A 363 -12.00 23.66 16.84
CA ALA A 363 -12.32 24.77 15.97
C ALA A 363 -12.64 24.25 14.58
N THR A 364 -13.69 24.81 14.02
CA THR A 364 -14.30 24.31 12.80
C THR A 364 -13.74 25.03 11.58
N ALA A 365 -13.26 24.27 10.59
CA ALA A 365 -12.88 24.82 9.29
C ALA A 365 -14.06 25.59 8.67
N LYS A 366 -13.80 26.82 8.21
CA LYS A 366 -14.80 27.65 7.50
C LYS A 366 -14.66 27.61 5.98
N ALA A 367 -13.53 27.11 5.50
CA ALA A 367 -13.27 26.98 4.09
C ALA A 367 -14.11 25.84 3.50
N PRO A 368 -14.59 25.96 2.25
CA PRO A 368 -15.21 24.85 1.54
C PRO A 368 -14.34 23.60 1.65
N THR A 369 -14.96 22.47 2.01
CA THR A 369 -14.24 21.23 2.30
C THR A 369 -14.78 20.09 1.43
N TYR A 370 -13.89 19.37 0.75
CA TYR A 370 -14.25 18.14 0.05
C TYR A 370 -13.67 16.94 0.79
N VAL A 371 -14.56 16.03 1.21
CA VAL A 371 -14.22 14.82 1.93
C VAL A 371 -14.44 13.60 1.04
N LEU A 372 -13.40 12.80 0.86
CA LEU A 372 -13.43 11.56 0.10
C LEU A 372 -13.35 10.37 1.05
N GLY A 373 -14.23 9.38 0.86
CA GLY A 373 -14.20 8.12 1.59
C GLY A 373 -14.17 6.92 0.64
N GLY A 374 -13.27 5.96 0.87
CA GLY A 374 -13.29 4.69 0.17
C GLY A 374 -14.36 3.75 0.71
N GLN A 375 -15.09 3.08 -0.17
CA GLN A 375 -16.10 2.08 0.22
C GLN A 375 -15.55 0.96 1.10
N TYR A 376 -14.29 0.56 0.88
CA TYR A 376 -13.61 -0.54 1.57
C TYR A 376 -12.48 -0.07 2.50
N ASP A 377 -12.44 1.21 2.85
CA ASP A 377 -11.42 1.76 3.74
C ASP A 377 -11.54 1.13 5.16
N PRO A 378 -10.53 0.33 5.60
CA PRO A 378 -10.58 -0.38 6.88
C PRO A 378 -10.20 0.51 8.07
N THR A 379 -9.74 1.74 7.82
CA THR A 379 -9.12 2.62 8.83
C THR A 379 -10.01 3.83 9.09
N THR A 380 -10.51 4.44 8.03
CA THR A 380 -11.45 5.58 8.06
C THR A 380 -12.73 5.21 7.31
N PRO A 381 -13.54 4.28 7.86
CA PRO A 381 -14.71 3.77 7.16
C PRO A 381 -15.77 4.85 7.01
N THR A 382 -16.56 4.77 5.93
CA THR A 382 -17.61 5.77 5.66
C THR A 382 -18.69 5.85 6.74
N ARG A 383 -18.82 4.80 7.56
CA ARG A 383 -19.65 4.77 8.78
C ARG A 383 -19.31 5.92 9.74
N THR A 384 -18.04 6.24 9.92
CA THR A 384 -17.58 7.32 10.83
C THR A 384 -17.26 8.60 10.06
N THR A 385 -16.69 8.47 8.87
CA THR A 385 -16.27 9.63 8.06
C THR A 385 -17.45 10.44 7.53
N ARG A 386 -18.53 9.82 7.04
CA ARG A 386 -19.70 10.53 6.50
C ARG A 386 -20.37 11.45 7.53
N PRO A 387 -20.82 10.97 8.71
CA PRO A 387 -21.46 11.86 9.68
C PRO A 387 -20.49 12.93 10.22
N ALA A 388 -19.19 12.65 10.30
CA ALA A 388 -18.22 13.67 10.67
C ALA A 388 -18.09 14.76 9.60
N ALA A 389 -18.05 14.39 8.32
CA ALA A 389 -18.03 15.34 7.21
C ALA A 389 -19.30 16.19 7.15
N GLU A 390 -20.47 15.58 7.36
CA GLU A 390 -21.76 16.29 7.44
C GLU A 390 -21.83 17.28 8.62
N SER A 391 -20.97 17.13 9.63
CA SER A 391 -20.87 18.09 10.74
C SER A 391 -20.00 19.31 10.43
N LEU A 392 -19.20 19.27 9.36
CA LEU A 392 -18.37 20.39 8.92
C LEU A 392 -19.20 21.39 8.08
N PRO A 393 -19.12 22.70 8.37
CA PRO A 393 -19.73 23.75 7.57
C PRO A 393 -19.18 23.71 6.14
N ASP A 394 -20.07 23.84 5.16
CA ASP A 394 -19.73 23.89 3.73
C ASP A 394 -18.86 22.70 3.27
N ALA A 395 -19.00 21.55 3.93
CA ALA A 395 -18.35 20.32 3.54
C ALA A 395 -19.25 19.45 2.66
N ARG A 396 -18.64 18.82 1.67
CA ARG A 396 -19.28 17.82 0.81
C ARG A 396 -18.56 16.49 0.96
N PHE A 397 -19.32 15.42 1.15
CA PHE A 397 -18.79 14.06 1.27
C PHE A 397 -19.14 13.24 0.03
N GLU A 398 -18.15 12.52 -0.51
CA GLU A 398 -18.35 11.55 -1.58
C GLU A 398 -17.71 10.20 -1.22
N GLU A 399 -18.51 9.14 -1.31
CA GLU A 399 -18.03 7.76 -1.18
C GLU A 399 -17.65 7.24 -2.56
N PHE A 400 -16.42 6.77 -2.71
CA PHE A 400 -15.90 6.22 -3.95
C PHE A 400 -16.03 4.71 -3.95
N PRO A 401 -16.76 4.13 -4.93
CA PRO A 401 -16.99 2.70 -4.97
C PRO A 401 -15.67 1.97 -5.28
N ARG A 402 -15.50 0.80 -4.65
CA ARG A 402 -14.32 -0.08 -4.77
C ARG A 402 -12.96 0.56 -4.44
N ALA A 403 -12.95 1.79 -3.95
CA ALA A 403 -11.77 2.42 -3.37
C ALA A 403 -11.59 1.97 -1.92
N SER A 404 -10.33 1.90 -1.51
CA SER A 404 -9.91 1.68 -0.13
C SER A 404 -9.35 2.99 0.45
N HIS A 405 -8.24 2.92 1.18
CA HIS A 405 -7.64 4.07 1.83
C HIS A 405 -6.84 4.95 0.83
N ALA A 406 -6.80 6.26 1.06
CA ALA A 406 -6.16 7.25 0.19
C ALA A 406 -6.66 7.17 -1.26
N VAL A 407 -7.96 7.47 -1.44
CA VAL A 407 -8.75 7.26 -2.67
C VAL A 407 -8.07 7.87 -3.92
N PHE A 408 -7.45 9.04 -3.80
CA PHE A 408 -6.80 9.73 -4.91
C PHE A 408 -5.65 8.95 -5.56
N LEU A 409 -5.03 8.01 -4.83
CA LEU A 409 -3.94 7.19 -5.37
C LEU A 409 -4.46 6.18 -6.40
N THR A 410 -5.64 5.62 -6.15
CA THR A 410 -6.19 4.50 -6.93
C THR A 410 -7.25 4.97 -7.93
N SER A 411 -8.07 5.97 -7.60
CA SER A 411 -9.19 6.41 -8.43
C SER A 411 -8.86 7.61 -9.32
N ALA A 412 -8.87 7.39 -10.64
CA ALA A 412 -8.75 8.48 -11.62
C ALA A 412 -9.93 9.45 -11.56
N CYS A 413 -11.13 8.94 -11.27
CA CYS A 413 -12.31 9.77 -11.09
C CYS A 413 -12.17 10.69 -9.86
N ALA A 414 -11.67 10.16 -8.73
CA ALA A 414 -11.40 10.97 -7.54
C ALA A 414 -10.41 12.10 -7.81
N ARG A 415 -9.34 11.81 -8.55
CA ARG A 415 -8.38 12.86 -8.95
C ARG A 415 -9.04 13.97 -9.75
N ARG A 416 -9.85 13.61 -10.75
CA ARG A 416 -10.61 14.60 -11.53
C ARG A 416 -11.56 15.42 -10.64
N LYS A 417 -12.28 14.77 -9.72
CA LYS A 417 -13.18 15.43 -8.76
C LYS A 417 -12.46 16.39 -7.82
N ILE A 418 -11.26 16.04 -7.37
CA ILE A 418 -10.41 16.93 -6.57
C ILE A 418 -10.00 18.15 -7.40
N VAL A 419 -9.59 17.97 -8.66
CA VAL A 419 -9.24 19.11 -9.53
C VAL A 419 -10.45 20.01 -9.77
N GLU A 420 -11.62 19.44 -10.13
CA GLU A 420 -12.90 20.16 -10.30
C GLU A 420 -13.25 20.97 -9.03
N PHE A 421 -13.04 20.38 -7.85
CA PHE A 421 -13.26 21.07 -6.57
C PHE A 421 -12.38 22.30 -6.41
N LEU A 422 -11.08 22.17 -6.69
CA LEU A 422 -10.14 23.26 -6.48
C LEU A 422 -10.37 24.38 -7.50
N GLU A 423 -10.89 24.08 -8.67
CA GLU A 423 -11.31 25.08 -9.65
C GLU A 423 -12.50 25.90 -9.14
N ASP A 424 -13.59 25.24 -8.73
CA ASP A 424 -14.77 25.89 -8.17
C ASP A 424 -15.31 25.17 -6.93
N PRO A 425 -14.84 25.56 -5.72
CA PRO A 425 -15.25 24.92 -4.47
C PRO A 425 -16.73 25.10 -4.13
N LYS A 426 -17.41 26.06 -4.78
CA LYS A 426 -18.85 26.31 -4.57
C LYS A 426 -19.72 25.47 -5.50
N ASN A 427 -19.12 24.87 -6.53
CA ASN A 427 -19.86 24.05 -7.46
C ASN A 427 -20.15 22.67 -6.85
N ASP A 428 -21.44 22.37 -6.72
CA ASP A 428 -21.96 21.11 -6.18
C ASP A 428 -22.50 20.17 -7.27
N THR A 429 -22.13 20.39 -8.55
CA THR A 429 -22.53 19.46 -9.61
C THR A 429 -21.86 18.09 -9.44
N THR A 430 -22.63 17.13 -8.95
CA THR A 430 -22.19 15.76 -8.68
C THR A 430 -22.61 14.83 -9.82
N SER A 431 -21.73 14.65 -10.81
CA SER A 431 -21.75 13.42 -11.59
C SER A 431 -21.03 12.33 -10.78
N PRO A 432 -21.73 11.30 -10.29
CA PRO A 432 -21.11 10.26 -9.50
C PRO A 432 -20.04 9.55 -10.31
N CYS A 433 -18.97 9.13 -9.64
CA CYS A 433 -18.01 8.23 -10.26
C CYS A 433 -18.68 6.89 -10.59
N ALA A 434 -18.59 6.49 -11.86
CA ALA A 434 -19.09 5.20 -12.29
C ALA A 434 -18.27 4.08 -11.64
N ASP A 435 -18.93 2.93 -11.49
CA ASP A 435 -18.23 1.67 -11.23
C ASP A 435 -17.41 1.27 -12.47
N ASP A 436 -16.19 1.78 -12.60
CA ASP A 436 -15.28 1.31 -13.65
C ASP A 436 -14.81 -0.13 -13.33
N ASP A 437 -15.23 -1.17 -14.07
CA ASP A 437 -14.84 -2.60 -13.92
C ASP A 437 -13.31 -2.86 -13.85
N ALA A 438 -12.48 -1.82 -14.04
CA ALA A 438 -11.05 -1.81 -13.94
C ALA A 438 -10.58 -2.13 -12.51
N GLY A 439 -10.44 -3.41 -12.17
CA GLY A 439 -9.73 -3.84 -10.96
C GLY A 439 -10.14 -5.20 -10.40
N GLN A 440 -11.32 -5.72 -10.78
CA GLN A 440 -11.69 -7.07 -10.37
C GLN A 440 -10.91 -8.12 -11.19
N PRO A 441 -10.25 -9.08 -10.52
CA PRO A 441 -9.43 -10.08 -11.19
C PRO A 441 -10.24 -11.11 -12.01
N GLY A 442 -11.57 -11.11 -11.89
CA GLY A 442 -12.44 -12.19 -12.37
C GLY A 442 -12.26 -13.46 -11.54
N ASP A 443 -12.74 -14.59 -12.06
CA ASP A 443 -12.57 -15.90 -11.40
C ASP A 443 -11.08 -16.30 -11.36
N LEU A 444 -10.58 -16.60 -10.16
CA LEU A 444 -9.22 -17.07 -9.93
C LEU A 444 -9.21 -18.55 -9.53
N HIS A 445 -8.32 -19.32 -10.16
CA HIS A 445 -7.87 -20.60 -9.62
C HIS A 445 -6.82 -20.35 -8.54
N VAL A 446 -7.12 -20.80 -7.32
CA VAL A 446 -6.26 -20.59 -6.14
C VAL A 446 -4.97 -21.36 -6.28
N THR A 447 -3.83 -20.65 -6.25
CA THR A 447 -2.50 -21.26 -6.23
C THR A 447 -1.44 -20.22 -5.81
N GLY A 448 -0.51 -20.64 -4.96
CA GLY A 448 0.67 -19.82 -4.60
C GLY A 448 1.80 -19.86 -5.63
N ALA A 449 1.68 -20.65 -6.71
CA ALA A 449 2.76 -20.88 -7.67
C ALA A 449 3.27 -19.60 -8.37
N PRO A 450 2.42 -18.66 -8.85
CA PRO A 450 2.90 -17.44 -9.50
C PRO A 450 3.75 -16.58 -8.56
N TYR A 451 3.32 -16.44 -7.30
CA TYR A 451 4.10 -15.75 -6.29
C TYR A 451 5.46 -16.42 -6.06
N GLN A 452 5.50 -17.74 -5.91
CA GLN A 452 6.76 -18.48 -5.74
C GLN A 452 7.70 -18.34 -6.94
N ILE A 453 7.16 -18.38 -8.17
CA ILE A 453 7.91 -18.13 -9.40
C ILE A 453 8.49 -16.71 -9.40
N SER A 454 7.76 -15.71 -8.92
CA SER A 454 8.27 -14.33 -8.84
C SER A 454 9.49 -14.20 -7.92
N LYS A 455 9.57 -15.05 -6.88
CA LYS A 455 10.71 -15.09 -5.95
C LYS A 455 11.84 -15.99 -6.42
N SER A 456 11.52 -17.02 -7.20
CA SER A 456 12.49 -17.96 -7.77
C SER A 456 12.09 -18.30 -9.22
N PRO A 457 12.53 -17.48 -10.21
CA PRO A 457 12.12 -17.63 -11.60
C PRO A 457 12.40 -19.00 -12.22
N TRP A 458 13.39 -19.73 -11.69
CA TRP A 458 13.70 -21.10 -12.11
C TRP A 458 12.55 -22.10 -11.93
N LEU A 459 11.61 -21.81 -11.03
CA LEU A 459 10.41 -22.64 -10.85
C LEU A 459 9.51 -22.64 -12.10
N ALA A 460 9.63 -21.65 -12.99
CA ALA A 460 8.93 -21.63 -14.28
C ALA A 460 9.63 -22.43 -15.40
N ALA A 461 10.78 -23.07 -15.12
CA ALA A 461 11.54 -23.82 -16.12
C ALA A 461 10.73 -24.91 -16.85
N PRO A 462 9.84 -25.69 -16.20
CA PRO A 462 9.01 -26.66 -16.90
C PRO A 462 8.08 -26.03 -17.94
N PHE A 463 7.48 -24.88 -17.63
CA PHE A 463 6.64 -24.14 -18.58
C PHE A 463 7.46 -23.61 -19.76
N ALA A 464 8.62 -22.98 -19.50
CA ALA A 464 9.49 -22.46 -20.54
C ALA A 464 10.02 -23.58 -21.46
N LEU A 465 10.41 -24.71 -20.88
CA LEU A 465 10.88 -25.88 -21.62
C LEU A 465 9.76 -26.48 -22.48
N PHE A 466 8.55 -26.61 -21.94
CA PHE A 466 7.39 -27.08 -22.69
C PHE A 466 7.07 -26.17 -23.89
N ALA A 467 7.05 -24.85 -23.68
CA ALA A 467 6.80 -23.88 -24.74
C ALA A 467 7.86 -23.95 -25.85
N LEU A 468 9.16 -24.03 -25.46
CA LEU A 468 10.27 -24.13 -26.40
C LEU A 468 10.20 -25.43 -27.21
N VAL A 469 9.98 -26.57 -26.55
CA VAL A 469 9.90 -27.88 -27.22
C VAL A 469 8.68 -27.96 -28.13
N SER A 470 7.55 -27.39 -27.73
CA SER A 470 6.35 -27.28 -28.57
C SER A 470 6.60 -26.45 -29.83
N LEU A 471 7.32 -25.34 -29.71
CA LEU A 471 7.71 -24.50 -30.85
C LEU A 471 8.67 -25.24 -31.80
N ILE A 472 9.69 -25.92 -31.25
CA ILE A 472 10.63 -26.73 -32.04
C ILE A 472 9.87 -27.85 -32.77
N GLN A 473 8.95 -28.52 -32.09
CA GLN A 473 8.14 -29.60 -32.64
C GLN A 473 7.20 -29.09 -33.75
N LEU A 474 6.61 -27.90 -33.59
CA LEU A 474 5.79 -27.25 -34.60
C LEU A 474 6.62 -26.99 -35.87
N VAL A 475 7.75 -26.29 -35.72
CA VAL A 475 8.61 -25.91 -36.85
C VAL A 475 9.18 -27.15 -37.55
N ALA A 476 9.75 -28.08 -36.80
CA ALA A 476 10.32 -29.30 -37.37
C ALA A 476 9.26 -30.23 -37.98
N GLY A 477 8.07 -30.29 -37.37
CA GLY A 477 6.93 -31.03 -37.89
C GLY A 477 6.44 -30.47 -39.22
N ALA A 478 6.27 -29.15 -39.30
CA ALA A 478 5.83 -28.46 -40.50
C ALA A 478 6.84 -28.62 -41.65
N LEU A 479 8.13 -28.35 -41.40
CA LEU A 479 9.20 -28.45 -42.40
C LEU A 479 9.37 -29.87 -42.96
N ARG A 480 9.05 -30.90 -42.18
CA ARG A 480 9.21 -32.32 -42.57
C ARG A 480 7.92 -32.98 -43.02
N GLY A 481 6.82 -32.23 -43.20
CA GLY A 481 5.52 -32.78 -43.62
C GLY A 481 4.88 -33.74 -42.61
N ARG A 482 5.18 -33.59 -41.32
CA ARG A 482 4.73 -34.49 -40.23
C ARG A 482 3.54 -33.89 -39.50
N ALA A 483 2.35 -34.05 -40.09
CA ALA A 483 1.11 -33.42 -39.61
C ALA A 483 0.88 -33.62 -38.10
N LEU A 484 0.95 -34.85 -37.57
CA LEU A 484 0.71 -35.12 -36.13
C LEU A 484 1.70 -34.39 -35.21
N ALA A 485 2.98 -34.35 -35.59
CA ALA A 485 3.99 -33.63 -34.81
C ALA A 485 3.75 -32.11 -34.87
N ALA A 486 3.46 -31.58 -36.06
CA ALA A 486 3.16 -30.16 -36.25
C ALA A 486 1.92 -29.72 -35.45
N PHE A 487 0.84 -30.51 -35.48
CA PHE A 487 -0.36 -30.22 -34.69
C PHE A 487 -0.10 -30.32 -33.19
N GLY A 488 0.64 -31.32 -32.71
CA GLY A 488 1.05 -31.39 -31.30
C GLY A 488 1.81 -30.13 -30.87
N GLY A 489 2.80 -29.71 -31.66
CA GLY A 489 3.55 -28.48 -31.41
C GLY A 489 2.68 -27.22 -31.45
N LEU A 490 1.79 -27.10 -32.44
CA LEU A 490 0.85 -25.97 -32.56
C LEU A 490 -0.03 -25.85 -31.32
N THR A 491 -0.60 -26.97 -30.87
CA THR A 491 -1.45 -27.02 -29.68
C THR A 491 -0.67 -26.63 -28.42
N GLY A 492 0.59 -27.09 -28.29
CA GLY A 492 1.44 -26.68 -27.17
C GLY A 492 1.78 -25.19 -27.17
N VAL A 493 2.10 -24.61 -28.34
CA VAL A 493 2.31 -23.16 -28.50
C VAL A 493 1.04 -22.38 -28.20
N ALA A 494 -0.12 -22.85 -28.66
CA ALA A 494 -1.41 -22.22 -28.40
C ALA A 494 -1.72 -22.19 -26.89
N PHE A 495 -1.52 -23.31 -26.19
CA PHE A 495 -1.64 -23.36 -24.73
C PHE A 495 -0.73 -22.32 -24.05
N ALA A 496 0.56 -22.31 -24.37
CA ALA A 496 1.52 -21.41 -23.74
C ALA A 496 1.17 -19.92 -23.99
N GLY A 497 0.75 -19.60 -25.22
CA GLY A 497 0.30 -18.26 -25.59
C GLY A 497 -0.96 -17.83 -24.85
N LEU A 498 -1.96 -18.70 -24.76
CA LEU A 498 -3.22 -18.41 -24.06
C LEU A 498 -3.01 -18.21 -22.55
N VAL A 499 -2.24 -19.09 -21.89
CA VAL A 499 -1.89 -18.92 -20.47
C VAL A 499 -1.11 -17.63 -20.26
N GLY A 500 -0.09 -17.38 -21.08
CA GLY A 500 0.73 -16.17 -21.00
C GLY A 500 -0.08 -14.89 -21.18
N GLN A 501 -0.98 -14.86 -22.17
CA GLN A 501 -1.88 -13.73 -22.41
C GLN A 501 -2.88 -13.53 -21.27
N SER A 502 -3.48 -14.60 -20.74
CA SER A 502 -4.42 -14.51 -19.62
C SER A 502 -3.74 -14.00 -18.35
N VAL A 503 -2.54 -14.50 -18.03
CA VAL A 503 -1.74 -14.00 -16.89
C VAL A 503 -1.34 -12.55 -17.11
N TYR A 504 -0.89 -12.18 -18.32
CA TYR A 504 -0.55 -10.79 -18.65
C TYR A 504 -1.77 -9.87 -18.47
N ALA A 505 -2.93 -10.26 -19.00
CA ALA A 505 -4.17 -9.51 -18.84
C ALA A 505 -4.55 -9.35 -17.35
N LEU A 506 -4.38 -10.39 -16.54
CA LEU A 506 -4.60 -10.31 -15.09
C LEU A 506 -3.65 -9.31 -14.44
N VAL A 507 -2.34 -9.38 -14.70
CA VAL A 507 -1.34 -8.47 -14.13
C VAL A 507 -1.60 -7.01 -14.53
N THR A 508 -2.00 -6.76 -15.77
CA THR A 508 -2.32 -5.40 -16.22
C THR A 508 -3.55 -4.81 -15.53
N ARG A 509 -4.45 -5.65 -15.03
CA ARG A 509 -5.66 -5.22 -14.30
C ARG A 509 -5.41 -5.14 -12.80
N ASN A 510 -4.79 -6.16 -12.23
CA ASN A 510 -4.54 -6.30 -10.81
C ASN A 510 -3.34 -7.25 -10.58
N GLU A 511 -2.18 -6.68 -10.28
CA GLU A 511 -0.95 -7.44 -10.02
C GLU A 511 -1.02 -8.26 -8.73
N THR A 512 -1.79 -7.81 -7.74
CA THR A 512 -1.93 -8.50 -6.45
C THR A 512 -2.65 -9.83 -6.58
N ALA A 513 -3.44 -10.03 -7.64
CA ALA A 513 -4.13 -11.28 -7.91
C ALA A 513 -3.18 -12.48 -8.07
N LEU A 514 -1.95 -12.27 -8.54
CA LEU A 514 -0.94 -13.33 -8.65
C LEU A 514 -0.44 -13.85 -7.29
N ALA A 515 -0.68 -13.11 -6.20
CA ALA A 515 -0.42 -13.61 -4.85
C ALA A 515 -1.44 -14.67 -4.42
N VAL A 516 -2.60 -14.72 -5.08
CA VAL A 516 -3.72 -15.60 -4.73
C VAL A 516 -3.90 -16.72 -5.75
N GLY A 517 -3.63 -16.45 -7.03
CA GLY A 517 -3.88 -17.43 -8.08
C GLY A 517 -3.64 -16.95 -9.50
N VAL A 518 -4.21 -17.71 -10.44
CA VAL A 518 -4.21 -17.44 -11.88
C VAL A 518 -5.63 -17.36 -12.42
N PRO A 519 -5.89 -16.81 -13.62
CA PRO A 519 -7.24 -16.81 -14.18
C PRO A 519 -7.81 -18.22 -14.27
N GLY A 520 -9.07 -18.42 -13.88
CA GLY A 520 -9.73 -19.73 -13.92
C GLY A 520 -9.75 -20.37 -15.31
N THR A 521 -9.67 -19.55 -16.37
CA THR A 521 -9.51 -20.01 -17.76
C THR A 521 -8.22 -20.80 -17.99
N ALA A 522 -7.17 -20.57 -17.20
CA ALA A 522 -5.94 -21.38 -17.27
C ALA A 522 -6.20 -22.86 -16.99
N VAL A 523 -7.14 -23.18 -16.10
CA VAL A 523 -7.56 -24.56 -15.82
C VAL A 523 -8.20 -25.18 -17.06
N LEU A 524 -9.06 -24.42 -17.77
CA LEU A 524 -9.69 -24.89 -19.00
C LEU A 524 -8.66 -25.15 -20.12
N TYR A 525 -7.62 -24.32 -20.20
CA TYR A 525 -6.53 -24.51 -21.17
C TYR A 525 -5.74 -25.80 -20.95
N THR A 526 -5.82 -26.43 -19.78
CA THR A 526 -5.20 -27.75 -19.51
C THR A 526 -5.59 -28.79 -20.56
N TRP A 527 -6.80 -28.75 -21.09
CA TRP A 527 -7.22 -29.65 -22.17
C TRP A 527 -6.42 -29.46 -23.46
N ILE A 528 -5.97 -28.24 -23.74
CA ILE A 528 -5.11 -27.92 -24.87
C ILE A 528 -3.72 -28.53 -24.63
N ALA A 529 -3.14 -28.36 -23.43
CA ALA A 529 -1.88 -29.01 -23.08
C ALA A 529 -1.97 -30.55 -23.15
N ALA A 530 -3.07 -31.14 -22.66
CA ALA A 530 -3.32 -32.57 -22.74
C ALA A 530 -3.44 -33.06 -24.20
N ALA A 531 -4.15 -32.33 -25.05
CA ALA A 531 -4.24 -32.64 -26.47
C ALA A 531 -2.87 -32.57 -27.16
N SER A 532 -2.03 -31.59 -26.81
CA SER A 532 -0.63 -31.51 -27.27
C SER A 532 0.16 -32.77 -26.88
N ALA A 533 0.07 -33.21 -25.63
CA ALA A 533 0.75 -34.41 -25.16
C ALA A 533 0.25 -35.68 -25.87
N VAL A 534 -1.06 -35.83 -26.08
CA VAL A 534 -1.66 -36.97 -26.79
C VAL A 534 -1.20 -37.01 -28.25
N LEU A 535 -1.24 -35.89 -28.97
CA LEU A 535 -0.78 -35.79 -30.36
C LEU A 535 0.72 -36.10 -30.48
N THR A 536 1.51 -35.62 -29.52
CA THR A 536 2.96 -35.87 -29.45
C THR A 536 3.27 -37.34 -29.17
N ALA A 537 2.53 -37.98 -28.27
CA ALA A 537 2.63 -39.41 -28.00
C ALA A 537 2.21 -40.25 -29.22
N ALA A 538 1.13 -39.86 -29.92
CA ALA A 538 0.72 -40.52 -31.16
C ALA A 538 1.78 -40.39 -32.26
N ALA A 539 2.41 -39.22 -32.38
CA ALA A 539 3.53 -39.00 -33.30
C ALA A 539 4.75 -39.88 -32.94
N LEU A 540 5.04 -40.06 -31.65
CA LEU A 540 6.09 -40.95 -31.15
C LEU A 540 5.80 -42.43 -31.48
N LEU A 541 4.56 -42.88 -31.27
CA LEU A 541 4.16 -44.26 -31.58
C LEU A 541 4.29 -44.57 -33.07
N ARG A 542 4.06 -43.57 -33.93
CA ARG A 542 4.20 -43.69 -35.39
C ARG A 542 5.66 -43.63 -35.87
N ASP A 543 6.51 -42.82 -35.23
CA ASP A 543 7.91 -42.61 -35.62
C ASP A 543 8.78 -42.44 -34.37
N ARG A 544 9.35 -43.56 -33.88
CA ARG A 544 10.14 -43.66 -32.64
C ARG A 544 11.53 -43.04 -32.75
N ARG A 545 11.63 -41.75 -33.08
CA ARG A 545 12.93 -41.05 -33.10
C ARG A 545 13.12 -40.21 -31.86
N TRP A 546 14.39 -39.94 -31.60
CA TRP A 546 14.87 -39.20 -30.45
C TRP A 546 14.13 -37.86 -30.19
N PRO A 547 13.85 -37.01 -31.21
CA PRO A 547 13.12 -35.76 -31.01
C PRO A 547 11.68 -35.97 -30.51
N GLN A 548 10.97 -37.00 -30.97
CA GLN A 548 9.63 -37.30 -30.47
C GLN A 548 9.65 -37.88 -29.05
N ILE A 549 10.69 -38.67 -28.70
CA ILE A 549 10.86 -39.18 -27.34
C ILE A 549 11.07 -38.01 -26.37
N ALA A 550 11.97 -37.09 -26.71
CA ALA A 550 12.23 -35.90 -25.91
C ALA A 550 10.97 -35.03 -25.75
N ALA A 551 10.24 -34.78 -26.84
CA ALA A 551 9.02 -33.98 -26.80
C ALA A 551 7.90 -34.63 -25.96
N ALA A 552 7.71 -35.94 -26.09
CA ALA A 552 6.75 -36.67 -25.27
C ALA A 552 7.12 -36.67 -23.78
N ALA A 553 8.41 -36.86 -23.46
CA ALA A 553 8.91 -36.83 -22.08
C ALA A 553 8.74 -35.44 -21.45
N VAL A 554 9.09 -34.37 -22.18
CA VAL A 554 8.89 -32.99 -21.72
C VAL A 554 7.41 -32.67 -21.55
N GLY A 555 6.55 -33.09 -22.50
CA GLY A 555 5.10 -32.89 -22.40
C GLY A 555 4.48 -33.59 -21.19
N ALA A 556 4.87 -34.85 -20.93
CA ALA A 556 4.41 -35.59 -19.76
C ALA A 556 4.93 -34.98 -18.45
N GLY A 557 6.22 -34.64 -18.37
CA GLY A 557 6.80 -33.97 -17.20
C GLY A 557 6.17 -32.60 -16.92
N PHE A 558 5.87 -31.84 -17.97
CA PHE A 558 5.15 -30.59 -17.89
C PHE A 558 3.73 -30.78 -17.32
N LEU A 559 2.96 -31.75 -17.81
CA LEU A 559 1.60 -31.99 -17.30
C LEU A 559 1.60 -32.40 -15.83
N VAL A 560 2.58 -33.20 -15.40
CA VAL A 560 2.73 -33.54 -13.97
C VAL A 560 3.02 -32.28 -13.16
N TRP A 561 3.97 -31.45 -13.58
CA TRP A 561 4.27 -30.19 -12.90
C TRP A 561 3.07 -29.22 -12.89
N TRP A 562 2.36 -29.12 -14.02
CA TRP A 562 1.21 -28.24 -14.19
C TRP A 562 0.05 -28.63 -13.28
N LEU A 563 -0.27 -29.92 -13.19
CA LEU A 563 -1.42 -30.43 -12.44
C LEU A 563 -1.15 -30.66 -10.95
N ALA A 564 0.09 -30.96 -10.57
CA ALA A 564 0.41 -31.37 -9.20
C ALA A 564 1.10 -30.27 -8.39
N TRP A 565 1.66 -29.25 -9.03
CA TRP A 565 2.38 -28.17 -8.36
C TRP A 565 1.90 -26.78 -8.75
N PHE A 566 1.61 -26.55 -10.03
CA PHE A 566 1.20 -25.21 -10.50
C PHE A 566 -0.28 -24.92 -10.22
N LEU A 567 -1.20 -25.79 -10.69
CA LEU A 567 -2.61 -25.79 -10.32
C LEU A 567 -2.80 -26.49 -8.97
#